data_AF-A0A924DB74-F1
#
_entry.id   AF-A0A924DB74-F1
#
_cell.length_a   1.000
_cell.length_b   1.000
_cell.length_c   1.000
_cell.angle_alpha   90.00
_cell.angle_beta   90.00
_cell.angle_gamma   90.00
#
_symmetry.space_group_name_H-M   'P 1'
#
loop_
_entity.id
_entity.type
_entity.pdbx_description
1 polymer ?
#
loop_
_entity_poly.entity_id
_entity_poly.type
_entity_poly.pdbx_seq_one_letter_code
_entity_poly.pdbx_strand_id
1 'polypeptide(L)'
;MFFLISGFILGLPFAAQHVEGGKCITLRDFYMRRLTRLEPPFIFCLFLCLGLAVVRLHKPFGEVFAHFLANLTYTHTLVYHALSPINPVLWSLEVEAQFYLLMPIFALIYRVQSAILRRALLIGVVLSVMLIYPFFFPAGNVWGRFTALFSLPCFLLGMLLADIYVTRWKSQPIASRLNNGVALLCVVAMFRGAGKCGGRPFADALSAVSAHGVGAMRRPEQTGSVTPRPLCDWRNVLQHLPVSL
;
A
#
# COMPACT_ATOMS: atom_id res chain seq x y z
N MET A 1 -10.63 0.59 -3.35
CA MET A 1 -11.85 0.33 -2.55
C MET A 1 -11.52 -0.22 -1.16
N PHE A 2 -10.72 -1.27 -1.04
CA PHE A 2 -10.34 -1.84 0.26
C PHE A 2 -9.78 -0.81 1.27
N PHE A 3 -8.82 0.02 0.86
CA PHE A 3 -8.22 1.04 1.74
C PHE A 3 -9.19 2.13 2.18
N LEU A 4 -10.16 2.48 1.33
CA LEU A 4 -11.21 3.45 1.65
C LEU A 4 -12.11 2.90 2.77
N ILE A 5 -12.54 1.65 2.65
CA ILE A 5 -13.37 0.97 3.65
C ILE A 5 -12.58 0.82 4.96
N SER A 6 -11.30 0.46 4.87
CA SER A 6 -10.41 0.36 6.03
C SER A 6 -10.33 1.70 6.76
N GLY A 7 -10.04 2.80 6.06
CA GLY A 7 -10.02 4.14 6.64
C GLY A 7 -11.35 4.54 7.28
N PHE A 8 -12.47 4.20 6.65
CA PHE A 8 -13.81 4.46 7.20
C PHE A 8 -14.06 3.71 8.50
N ILE A 9 -13.83 2.39 8.51
CA ILE A 9 -14.06 1.51 9.67
C ILE A 9 -13.07 1.81 10.80
N LEU A 10 -11.85 2.27 10.47
CA LEU A 10 -10.87 2.70 11.47
C LEU A 10 -11.21 4.08 12.04
N GLY A 11 -11.61 5.05 11.22
CA GLY A 11 -11.91 6.41 11.66
C GLY A 11 -13.20 6.53 12.50
N LEU A 12 -14.16 5.63 12.31
CA LEU A 12 -15.48 5.67 12.95
C LEU A 12 -15.46 5.77 14.50
N PRO A 13 -14.75 4.90 15.25
CA PRO A 13 -14.72 4.98 16.71
C PRO A 13 -14.08 6.28 17.23
N PHE A 14 -13.05 6.79 16.55
CA PHE A 14 -12.38 8.05 16.94
C PHE A 14 -13.26 9.26 16.67
N ALA A 15 -13.94 9.27 15.52
CA ALA A 15 -14.93 10.29 15.21
C ALA A 15 -16.11 10.27 16.20
N ALA A 16 -16.62 9.08 16.55
CA ALA A 16 -17.72 8.91 17.49
C ALA A 16 -17.34 9.32 18.92
N GLN A 17 -16.15 8.97 19.40
CA GLN A 17 -15.66 9.38 20.71
C GLN A 17 -15.61 10.92 20.84
N HIS A 18 -15.14 11.60 19.79
CA HIS A 18 -14.96 13.04 19.83
C HIS A 18 -16.27 13.83 19.66
N VAL A 19 -17.18 13.36 18.82
CA VAL A 19 -18.44 14.07 18.53
C VAL A 19 -19.53 13.78 19.56
N GLU A 20 -19.61 12.55 20.07
CA GLU A 20 -20.73 12.11 20.93
C GLU A 20 -20.36 12.00 22.40
N GLY A 21 -19.11 12.31 22.79
CA GLY A 21 -18.62 12.04 24.14
C GLY A 21 -18.71 10.56 24.51
N GLY A 22 -18.70 9.68 23.50
CA GLY A 22 -18.87 8.23 23.66
C GLY A 22 -17.75 7.60 24.48
N LYS A 23 -17.97 6.36 24.95
CA LYS A 23 -17.00 5.58 25.74
C LYS A 23 -15.58 5.71 25.18
N CYS A 24 -14.62 6.07 26.04
CA CYS A 24 -13.20 6.03 25.69
C CYS A 24 -12.84 4.62 25.23
N ILE A 25 -12.64 4.44 23.93
CA ILE A 25 -12.13 3.18 23.40
C ILE A 25 -10.63 3.22 23.59
N THR A 26 -10.13 2.34 24.45
CA THR A 26 -8.68 2.14 24.59
C THR A 26 -8.14 1.65 23.25
N LEU A 27 -7.19 2.38 22.67
CA LEU A 27 -6.50 2.00 21.43
C LEU A 27 -6.08 0.52 21.43
N ARG A 28 -5.58 0.05 22.57
CA ARG A 28 -5.16 -1.35 22.80
C ARG A 28 -6.28 -2.36 22.53
N ASP A 29 -7.48 -2.15 23.07
CA ASP A 29 -8.59 -3.08 22.93
C ASP A 29 -9.12 -3.10 21.50
N PHE A 30 -9.04 -1.96 20.82
CA PHE A 30 -9.37 -1.83 19.40
C PHE A 30 -8.40 -2.61 18.52
N TYR A 31 -7.09 -2.50 18.77
CA TYR A 31 -6.06 -3.24 18.04
C TYR A 31 -6.19 -4.75 18.25
N MET A 32 -6.32 -5.18 19.52
CA MET A 32 -6.34 -6.60 19.86
C MET A 32 -7.48 -7.34 19.16
N ARG A 33 -8.70 -6.78 19.14
CA ARG A 33 -9.86 -7.44 18.49
C ARG A 33 -9.68 -7.66 16.99
N ARG A 34 -8.93 -6.78 16.31
CA ARG A 34 -8.73 -6.86 14.85
C ARG A 34 -7.52 -7.72 14.51
N LEU A 35 -6.42 -7.57 15.24
CA LEU A 35 -5.22 -8.38 15.06
C LEU A 35 -5.53 -9.86 15.29
N THR A 36 -6.22 -10.23 16.37
CA THR A 36 -6.57 -11.63 16.66
C THR A 36 -7.50 -12.26 15.61
N ARG A 37 -8.16 -11.47 14.76
CA ARG A 37 -9.03 -11.98 13.70
C ARG A 37 -8.32 -12.07 12.35
N LEU A 38 -7.44 -11.12 12.03
CA LEU A 38 -6.76 -11.03 10.74
C LEU A 38 -5.42 -11.80 10.72
N GLU A 39 -4.71 -11.80 11.84
CA GLU A 39 -3.35 -12.35 11.95
C GLU A 39 -3.32 -13.90 11.90
N PRO A 40 -4.19 -14.66 12.59
CA PRO A 40 -4.12 -16.12 12.55
C PRO A 40 -4.31 -16.71 11.15
N PRO A 41 -5.32 -16.26 10.35
CA PRO A 41 -5.45 -16.71 8.96
C PRO A 41 -4.24 -16.33 8.10
N PHE A 42 -3.66 -15.15 8.33
CA PHE A 42 -2.49 -14.68 7.58
C PHE A 42 -1.25 -15.53 7.86
N ILE A 43 -0.94 -15.77 9.14
CA ILE A 43 0.17 -16.62 9.55
C ILE A 43 -0.01 -18.04 9.01
N PHE A 44 -1.21 -18.60 9.13
CA PHE A 44 -1.52 -19.93 8.59
C PHE A 44 -1.29 -20.01 7.07
N CYS A 45 -1.77 -19.02 6.32
CA CYS A 45 -1.57 -18.94 4.87
C CYS A 45 -0.09 -18.83 4.51
N LEU A 46 0.69 -18.01 5.24
CA LEU A 46 2.13 -17.89 5.04
C LEU A 46 2.86 -19.22 5.24
N PHE A 47 2.55 -19.95 6.31
CA PHE A 47 3.13 -21.27 6.57
C PHE A 47 2.75 -22.29 5.48
N LEU A 48 1.48 -22.30 5.05
CA LEU A 48 1.03 -23.18 3.98
C LEU A 48 1.77 -22.90 2.67
N CYS A 49 1.91 -21.62 2.30
CA CYS A 49 2.60 -21.24 1.07
C CYS A 49 4.12 -21.47 1.16
N LEU A 50 4.74 -21.32 2.33
CA LEU A 50 6.13 -21.72 2.58
C LEU A 50 6.30 -23.24 2.33
N GLY A 51 5.40 -24.06 2.90
CA GLY A 51 5.41 -25.51 2.69
C GLY A 51 5.25 -25.89 1.22
N LEU A 52 4.30 -25.26 0.51
CA LEU A 52 4.10 -25.48 -0.92
C LEU A 52 5.31 -25.06 -1.76
N ALA A 53 5.95 -23.93 -1.44
CA ALA A 53 7.12 -23.46 -2.18
C ALA A 53 8.33 -24.39 -2.05
N VAL A 54 8.53 -24.98 -0.87
CA VAL A 54 9.62 -25.95 -0.65
C VAL A 54 9.29 -27.30 -1.29
N VAL A 55 8.07 -27.80 -1.11
CA VAL A 55 7.68 -29.16 -1.52
C VAL A 55 7.38 -29.27 -3.01
N ARG A 56 6.72 -28.28 -3.62
CA ARG A 56 6.24 -28.35 -5.02
C ARG A 56 7.09 -27.58 -6.01
N LEU A 57 7.70 -26.48 -5.59
CA LEU A 57 8.48 -25.60 -6.47
C LEU A 57 10.00 -25.85 -6.36
N HIS A 58 10.44 -26.79 -5.50
CA HIS A 58 11.84 -27.17 -5.27
C HIS A 58 12.79 -25.97 -5.08
N LYS A 59 12.29 -24.86 -4.53
CA LYS A 59 13.10 -23.67 -4.28
C LYS A 59 14.02 -23.88 -3.08
N PRO A 60 15.24 -23.32 -3.11
CA PRO A 60 16.16 -23.43 -1.98
C PRO A 60 15.56 -22.79 -0.73
N PHE A 61 15.55 -23.54 0.37
CA PHE A 61 14.89 -23.13 1.62
C PHE A 61 15.36 -21.75 2.11
N GLY A 62 16.67 -21.45 2.00
CA GLY A 62 17.23 -20.16 2.43
C GLY A 62 16.62 -18.95 1.72
N GLU A 63 16.39 -19.02 0.42
CA GLU A 63 15.79 -17.91 -0.34
C GLU A 63 14.31 -17.74 -0.02
N VAL A 64 13.57 -18.86 0.09
CA VAL A 64 12.13 -18.82 0.42
C VAL A 64 11.93 -18.32 1.85
N PHE A 65 12.81 -18.70 2.78
CA PHE A 65 12.75 -18.28 4.17
C PHE A 65 13.00 -16.78 4.33
N ALA A 66 13.93 -16.20 3.56
CA ALA A 66 14.15 -14.75 3.55
C ALA A 66 12.90 -13.98 3.08
N HIS A 67 12.25 -14.45 2.01
CA HIS A 67 10.99 -13.87 1.58
C HIS A 67 9.86 -14.09 2.59
N PHE A 68 9.77 -15.26 3.22
CA PHE A 68 8.80 -15.53 4.28
C PHE A 68 8.97 -14.55 5.45
N LEU A 69 10.20 -14.35 5.91
CA LEU A 69 10.51 -13.45 7.03
C LEU A 69 10.15 -12.01 6.68
N ALA A 70 10.48 -11.55 5.46
CA ALA A 70 10.12 -10.19 5.03
C ALA A 70 8.61 -9.98 4.87
N ASN A 71 7.85 -11.02 4.51
CA ASN A 71 6.38 -10.95 4.52
C ASN A 71 5.83 -10.94 5.95
N LEU A 72 6.44 -11.70 6.86
CA LEU A 72 6.05 -11.73 8.27
C LEU A 72 6.26 -10.38 8.96
N THR A 73 7.32 -9.66 8.61
CA THR A 73 7.61 -8.31 9.13
C THR A 73 6.86 -7.19 8.42
N TYR A 74 6.03 -7.50 7.41
CA TYR A 74 5.34 -6.48 6.59
C TYR A 74 6.32 -5.47 5.96
N THR A 75 7.47 -5.97 5.50
CA THR A 75 8.51 -5.16 4.84
C THR A 75 8.92 -5.72 3.48
N HIS A 76 8.24 -6.74 2.96
CA HIS A 76 8.61 -7.40 1.72
C HIS A 76 8.58 -6.42 0.53
N THR A 77 7.50 -5.67 0.42
CA THR A 77 7.33 -4.68 -0.66
C THR A 77 8.36 -3.55 -0.56
N LEU A 78 8.72 -3.16 0.67
CA LEU A 78 9.73 -2.12 0.93
C LEU A 78 11.17 -2.56 0.63
N VAL A 79 11.52 -3.81 0.95
CA VAL A 79 12.89 -4.33 0.81
C VAL A 79 13.13 -4.82 -0.62
N TYR A 80 12.23 -5.65 -1.14
CA TYR A 80 12.45 -6.34 -2.41
C TYR A 80 11.92 -5.57 -3.62
N HIS A 81 11.13 -4.50 -3.41
CA HIS A 81 10.49 -3.75 -4.49
C HIS A 81 9.78 -4.67 -5.51
N ALA A 82 9.25 -5.79 -5.02
CA ALA A 82 8.70 -6.87 -5.83
C ALA A 82 7.50 -7.46 -5.09
N LEU A 83 6.55 -7.97 -5.85
CA LEU A 83 5.47 -8.75 -5.26
C LEU A 83 6.04 -10.05 -4.69
N SER A 84 5.50 -10.46 -3.54
CA SER A 84 5.91 -11.70 -2.92
C SER A 84 5.66 -12.87 -3.89
N PRO A 85 6.70 -13.69 -4.19
CA PRO A 85 6.54 -14.88 -5.03
C PRO A 85 5.70 -15.96 -4.35
N ILE A 86 5.41 -15.80 -3.05
CA ILE A 86 4.58 -16.68 -2.23
C ILE A 86 3.10 -16.37 -2.47
N ASN A 87 2.73 -15.08 -2.37
CA ASN A 87 1.38 -14.62 -2.66
C ASN A 87 1.41 -13.14 -3.06
N PRO A 88 1.07 -12.81 -4.32
CA PRO A 88 1.11 -11.44 -4.83
C PRO A 88 -0.01 -10.56 -4.27
N VAL A 89 -0.97 -11.05 -3.48
CA VAL A 89 -2.02 -10.23 -2.87
C VAL A 89 -1.57 -9.64 -1.52
N LEU A 90 -0.46 -10.15 -0.95
CA LEU A 90 0.03 -9.78 0.38
C LEU A 90 0.41 -8.30 0.53
N TRP A 91 0.77 -7.62 -0.56
CA TRP A 91 1.09 -6.18 -0.51
C TRP A 91 -0.05 -5.36 0.08
N SER A 92 -1.30 -5.74 -0.18
CA SER A 92 -2.47 -4.99 0.30
C SER A 92 -2.66 -5.12 1.82
N LEU A 93 -2.32 -6.29 2.37
CA LEU A 93 -2.37 -6.59 3.80
C LEU A 93 -1.17 -5.97 4.53
N GLU A 94 0.02 -5.96 3.90
CA GLU A 94 1.19 -5.23 4.37
C GLU A 94 0.90 -3.73 4.53
N VAL A 95 0.32 -3.11 3.50
CA VAL A 95 -0.08 -1.70 3.54
C VAL A 95 -1.15 -1.45 4.62
N GLU A 96 -2.10 -2.37 4.80
CA GLU A 96 -3.10 -2.25 5.86
C GLU A 96 -2.49 -2.30 7.26
N ALA A 97 -1.57 -3.23 7.51
CA ALA A 97 -0.83 -3.33 8.77
C ALA A 97 -0.03 -2.05 9.05
N GLN A 98 0.59 -1.45 8.03
CA GLN A 98 1.27 -0.14 8.14
C GLN A 98 0.28 0.97 8.53
N PHE A 99 -0.92 1.01 7.96
CA PHE A 99 -1.94 1.98 8.37
C PHE A 99 -2.42 1.78 9.80
N TYR A 100 -2.43 0.54 10.30
CA TYR A 100 -2.77 0.26 11.70
C TYR A 100 -1.72 0.86 12.64
N LEU A 101 -0.44 0.74 12.30
CA LEU A 101 0.66 1.35 13.04
C LEU A 101 0.62 2.88 12.98
N LEU A 102 0.17 3.47 11.86
CA LEU A 102 0.04 4.92 11.70
C LEU A 102 -1.23 5.50 12.33
N MET A 103 -2.21 4.67 12.67
CA MET A 103 -3.48 5.10 13.25
C MET A 103 -3.36 6.00 14.51
N PRO A 104 -2.43 5.83 15.48
CA PRO A 104 -2.26 6.78 16.59
C PRO A 104 -1.93 8.19 16.10
N ILE A 105 -1.17 8.33 15.02
CA ILE A 105 -0.81 9.62 14.43
C ILE A 105 -2.07 10.23 13.80
N PHE A 106 -2.85 9.44 13.07
CA PHE A 106 -4.13 9.90 12.51
C PHE A 106 -5.15 10.24 13.59
N ALA A 107 -5.14 9.55 14.74
CA ALA A 107 -5.99 9.87 15.87
C ALA A 107 -5.70 11.27 16.45
N LEU A 108 -4.47 11.79 16.32
CA LEU A 108 -4.14 13.16 16.72
C LEU A 108 -4.95 14.20 15.93
N ILE A 109 -5.27 13.94 14.66
CA ILE A 109 -6.10 14.82 13.83
C ILE A 109 -7.51 14.98 14.43
N TYR A 110 -8.01 13.93 15.08
CA TYR A 110 -9.30 13.96 15.77
C TYR A 110 -9.28 14.68 17.12
N ARG A 111 -8.11 15.12 17.61
CA ARG A 111 -8.04 16.01 18.80
C ARG A 111 -8.51 17.43 18.48
N VAL A 112 -8.53 17.81 17.20
CA VAL A 112 -8.99 19.12 16.74
C VAL A 112 -10.52 19.20 16.83
N GLN A 113 -11.01 20.08 17.72
CA GLN A 113 -12.44 20.27 17.97
C GLN A 113 -13.20 20.81 16.76
N SER A 114 -12.60 21.74 16.01
CA SER A 114 -13.22 22.30 14.82
C SER A 114 -13.31 21.27 13.70
N ALA A 115 -14.53 20.88 13.35
CA ALA A 115 -14.79 19.97 12.23
C ALA A 115 -14.27 20.52 10.90
N ILE A 116 -14.31 21.85 10.71
CA ILE A 116 -13.80 22.50 9.48
C ILE A 116 -12.28 22.34 9.41
N LEU A 117 -11.57 22.65 10.50
CA LEU A 117 -10.12 22.54 10.54
C LEU A 117 -9.67 21.09 10.38
N ARG A 118 -10.34 20.14 11.04
CA ARG A 118 -10.07 18.71 10.91
C ARG A 118 -10.19 18.22 9.45
N ARG A 119 -11.25 18.63 8.76
CA ARG A 119 -11.47 18.29 7.34
C ARG A 119 -10.46 18.97 6.43
N ALA A 120 -10.13 20.24 6.69
CA ALA A 120 -9.11 20.96 5.96
C ALA A 120 -7.74 20.30 6.11
N LEU A 121 -7.39 19.81 7.31
CA LEU A 121 -6.16 19.04 7.54
C LEU A 121 -6.17 17.72 6.75
N LEU A 122 -7.25 16.94 6.82
CA LEU A 122 -7.34 15.67 6.07
C LEU A 122 -7.21 15.90 4.55
N ILE A 123 -7.93 16.88 4.01
CA ILE A 123 -7.87 17.25 2.59
C ILE A 123 -6.48 17.79 2.25
N GLY A 124 -5.90 18.63 3.09
CA GLY A 124 -4.56 19.17 2.92
C GLY A 124 -3.50 18.08 2.84
N VAL A 125 -3.56 17.08 3.72
CA VAL A 125 -2.64 15.92 3.68
C VAL A 125 -2.87 15.12 2.40
N VAL A 126 -4.12 14.83 2.03
CA VAL A 126 -4.45 14.13 0.77
C VAL A 126 -3.83 14.85 -0.43
N LEU A 127 -4.05 16.16 -0.55
CA LEU A 127 -3.52 16.97 -1.64
C LEU A 127 -1.99 17.03 -1.62
N SER A 128 -1.38 17.20 -0.45
CA SER A 128 0.07 17.23 -0.31
C SER A 128 0.71 15.92 -0.78
N VAL A 129 0.13 14.78 -0.41
CA VAL A 129 0.64 13.46 -0.82
C VAL A 129 0.45 13.27 -2.31
N MET A 130 -0.69 13.68 -2.88
CA MET A 130 -0.92 13.62 -4.33
C MET A 130 0.05 14.50 -5.13
N LEU A 131 0.42 15.67 -4.61
CA LEU A 131 1.36 16.58 -5.26
C LEU A 131 2.81 16.11 -5.12
N ILE A 132 3.18 15.57 -3.96
CA ILE A 132 4.56 15.15 -3.65
C ILE A 132 4.88 13.79 -4.28
N TYR A 133 3.91 12.87 -4.36
CA TYR A 133 4.13 11.51 -4.82
C TYR A 133 4.84 11.39 -6.18
N PRO A 134 4.49 12.14 -7.24
CA PRO A 134 5.16 12.07 -8.55
C PRO A 134 6.65 12.44 -8.52
N PHE A 135 7.08 13.25 -7.54
CA PHE A 135 8.50 13.62 -7.39
C PHE A 135 9.34 12.46 -6.87
N PHE A 136 8.78 11.60 -6.02
CA PHE A 136 9.46 10.42 -5.48
C PHE A 136 9.30 9.20 -6.39
N PHE A 137 8.17 9.09 -7.10
CA PHE A 137 7.85 7.97 -7.97
C PHE A 137 7.50 8.46 -9.38
N PRO A 138 8.51 8.63 -10.26
CA PRO A 138 8.29 9.02 -11.66
C PRO A 138 7.40 8.03 -12.41
N ALA A 139 6.79 8.46 -13.51
CA ALA A 139 5.74 7.74 -14.24
C ALA A 139 6.10 6.32 -14.77
N GLY A 140 7.37 5.89 -14.67
CA GLY A 140 7.82 4.52 -14.99
C GLY A 140 7.91 3.57 -13.80
N ASN A 141 7.79 4.05 -12.55
CA ASN A 141 7.91 3.21 -11.37
C ASN A 141 6.56 2.54 -11.04
N VAL A 142 6.39 1.31 -11.52
CA VAL A 142 5.19 0.49 -11.27
C VAL A 142 5.04 0.10 -9.79
N TRP A 143 6.14 0.07 -9.03
CA TRP A 143 6.17 -0.40 -7.65
C TRP A 143 5.63 0.60 -6.65
N GLY A 144 5.77 1.90 -6.93
CA GLY A 144 5.21 2.96 -6.07
C GLY A 144 3.72 2.79 -5.81
N ARG A 145 2.98 2.11 -6.72
CA ARG A 145 1.55 1.82 -6.60
C ARG A 145 1.22 0.84 -5.47
N PHE A 146 2.16 0.00 -5.06
CA PHE A 146 1.99 -0.99 -3.98
C PHE A 146 2.46 -0.47 -2.62
N THR A 147 2.94 0.77 -2.56
CA THR A 147 3.40 1.41 -1.33
C THR A 147 2.24 2.04 -0.56
N ALA A 148 2.34 2.10 0.77
CA ALA A 148 1.36 2.79 1.60
C ALA A 148 1.15 4.25 1.19
N LEU A 149 2.19 4.95 0.73
CA LEU A 149 2.11 6.34 0.25
C LEU A 149 1.08 6.53 -0.87
N PHE A 150 1.00 5.60 -1.83
CA PHE A 150 0.02 5.68 -2.91
C PHE A 150 -1.41 5.42 -2.42
N SER A 151 -1.57 4.53 -1.43
CA SER A 151 -2.87 4.13 -0.89
C SER A 151 -3.40 5.07 0.20
N LEU A 152 -2.52 5.88 0.78
CA LEU A 152 -2.80 6.78 1.89
C LEU A 152 -3.91 7.80 1.57
N PRO A 153 -3.94 8.46 0.39
CA PRO A 153 -5.05 9.34 0.01
C PRO A 153 -6.41 8.66 0.10
N CYS A 154 -6.54 7.41 -0.38
CA CYS A 154 -7.79 6.66 -0.29
C CYS A 154 -8.16 6.34 1.16
N PHE A 155 -7.18 5.98 1.99
CA PHE A 155 -7.41 5.72 3.40
C PHE A 155 -7.90 6.97 4.15
N LEU A 156 -7.24 8.12 3.94
CA LEU A 156 -7.64 9.39 4.54
C LEU A 156 -9.02 9.86 4.06
N LEU A 157 -9.36 9.62 2.80
CA LEU A 157 -10.70 9.89 2.27
C LEU A 157 -11.78 9.06 3.00
N GLY A 158 -11.44 7.83 3.39
CA GLY A 158 -12.28 6.96 4.20
C GLY A 158 -12.51 7.53 5.61
N MET A 159 -11.44 8.02 6.24
CA MET A 159 -11.53 8.70 7.54
C MET A 159 -12.36 10.00 7.47
N LEU A 160 -12.20 10.77 6.39
CA LEU A 160 -13.01 11.96 6.11
C LEU A 160 -14.50 11.58 5.97
N LEU A 161 -14.79 10.48 5.29
CA LEU A 161 -16.15 9.96 5.15
C LEU A 161 -16.73 9.54 6.51
N ALA A 162 -15.93 8.91 7.38
CA ALA A 162 -16.34 8.56 8.73
C ALA A 162 -16.66 9.81 9.58
N ASP A 163 -15.86 10.85 9.45
CA ASP A 163 -16.11 12.14 10.13
C ASP A 163 -17.44 12.77 9.70
N ILE A 164 -17.71 12.81 8.38
CA ILE A 164 -18.95 13.34 7.83
C ILE A 164 -20.15 12.49 8.28
N TYR A 165 -20.00 11.17 8.28
CA TYR A 165 -21.03 10.23 8.70
C TYR A 165 -21.48 10.49 10.15
N VAL A 166 -20.53 10.57 11.08
CA VAL A 166 -20.84 10.82 12.50
C VAL A 166 -21.40 12.23 12.71
N THR A 167 -20.80 13.25 12.08
CA THR A 167 -21.17 14.65 12.35
C THR A 167 -22.51 15.05 11.72
N ARG A 168 -22.83 14.57 10.51
CA ARG A 168 -24.01 15.00 9.74
C ARG A 168 -25.05 13.93 9.56
N TRP A 169 -24.64 12.71 9.23
CA TRP A 169 -25.61 11.69 8.80
C TRP A 169 -26.36 11.07 9.98
N LYS A 170 -25.70 10.98 11.14
CA LYS A 170 -26.36 10.54 12.37
C LYS A 170 -27.25 11.63 13.00
N SER A 171 -26.94 12.91 12.77
CA SER A 171 -27.64 14.05 13.37
C SER A 171 -28.77 14.62 12.50
N GLN A 172 -28.70 14.50 11.18
CA GLN A 172 -29.77 14.87 10.24
C GLN A 172 -29.83 13.89 9.06
N PRO A 173 -30.79 12.95 9.01
CA PRO A 173 -30.98 12.09 7.85
C PRO A 173 -31.38 12.94 6.63
N ILE A 174 -30.40 13.16 5.73
CA ILE A 174 -30.49 13.65 4.35
C ILE A 174 -31.68 14.59 4.06
N ALA A 175 -31.49 15.89 4.31
CA ALA A 175 -32.41 16.93 3.84
C ALA A 175 -31.74 18.19 3.25
N SER A 176 -30.45 18.18 2.86
CA SER A 176 -29.83 19.36 2.23
C SER A 176 -29.06 19.02 0.94
N ARG A 177 -29.75 19.19 -0.20
CA ARG A 177 -29.25 19.00 -1.58
C ARG A 177 -28.00 19.83 -1.94
N LEU A 178 -27.66 20.87 -1.16
CA LEU A 178 -26.58 21.81 -1.48
C LEU A 178 -25.16 21.28 -1.16
N ASN A 179 -25.02 20.37 -0.20
CA ASN A 179 -23.71 19.88 0.26
C ASN A 179 -23.12 18.75 -0.62
N ASN A 180 -23.97 18.13 -1.45
CA ASN A 180 -23.55 17.09 -2.40
C ASN A 180 -22.81 17.68 -3.60
N GLY A 181 -23.08 18.94 -3.96
CA GLY A 181 -22.44 19.60 -5.10
C GLY A 181 -20.94 19.76 -4.91
N VAL A 182 -20.49 20.16 -3.72
CA VAL A 182 -19.05 20.34 -3.41
C VAL A 182 -18.32 18.99 -3.35
N ALA A 183 -18.94 17.98 -2.72
CA ALA A 183 -18.38 16.63 -2.68
C ALA A 183 -18.29 16.02 -4.09
N LEU A 184 -19.34 16.18 -4.90
CA LEU A 184 -19.36 15.73 -6.29
C LEU A 184 -18.34 16.49 -7.14
N LEU A 185 -18.16 17.80 -6.91
CA LEU A 185 -17.14 18.60 -7.60
C LEU A 185 -15.72 18.13 -7.26
N CYS A 186 -15.43 17.82 -6.00
CA CYS A 186 -14.14 17.27 -5.58
C CYS A 186 -13.89 15.88 -6.18
N VAL A 187 -14.91 15.01 -6.21
CA VAL A 187 -14.82 13.68 -6.85
C VAL A 187 -14.61 13.82 -8.35
N VAL A 188 -15.37 14.67 -9.03
CA VAL A 188 -15.22 14.94 -10.47
C VAL A 188 -13.86 15.57 -10.79
N ALA A 189 -13.32 16.42 -9.91
CA ALA A 189 -11.98 16.97 -10.05
C ALA A 189 -10.88 15.90 -9.91
N MET A 190 -11.03 14.94 -8.98
CA MET A 190 -10.14 13.77 -8.89
C MET A 190 -10.18 12.91 -10.16
N PHE A 191 -11.38 12.68 -10.72
CA PHE A 191 -11.53 11.91 -11.96
C PHE A 191 -11.00 12.66 -13.20
N ARG A 192 -11.14 13.99 -13.26
CA ARG A 192 -10.55 14.81 -14.33
C ARG A 192 -9.02 14.91 -14.24
N GLY A 193 -8.45 14.86 -13.04
CA GLY A 193 -6.99 14.74 -12.85
C GLY A 193 -6.44 13.38 -13.31
N ALA A 194 -7.18 12.29 -13.06
CA ALA A 194 -6.81 10.94 -13.51
C ALA A 194 -6.98 10.74 -15.04
N GLY A 195 -7.92 11.46 -15.66
CA GLY A 195 -8.23 11.36 -17.09
C GLY A 195 -7.12 11.83 -18.04
N LYS A 196 -6.15 12.63 -17.58
CA LYS A 196 -5.01 13.06 -18.41
C LYS A 196 -3.88 12.02 -18.51
N CYS A 197 -3.93 10.94 -17.72
CA CYS A 197 -2.96 9.83 -17.78
C CYS A 197 -3.62 8.49 -18.19
N GLY A 198 -4.72 8.56 -18.94
CA GLY A 198 -5.55 7.39 -19.31
C GLY A 198 -5.31 6.88 -20.73
N GLY A 199 -4.06 6.62 -21.11
CA GLY A 199 -3.74 5.85 -22.33
C GLY A 199 -3.50 4.37 -22.01
N ARG A 200 -4.56 3.56 -22.03
CA ARG A 200 -4.58 2.09 -22.18
C ARG A 200 -3.57 1.20 -21.39
N PRO A 201 -3.26 1.38 -20.09
CA PRO A 201 -2.17 0.58 -19.46
C PRO A 201 -2.57 -0.84 -19.03
N PHE A 202 -3.87 -1.15 -18.91
CA PHE A 202 -4.32 -2.44 -18.35
C PHE A 202 -4.22 -3.59 -19.35
N ALA A 203 -4.49 -3.32 -20.63
CA ALA A 203 -4.30 -4.30 -21.70
C ALA A 203 -2.81 -4.57 -21.95
N ASP A 204 -1.97 -3.53 -21.83
CA ASP A 204 -0.52 -3.62 -22.05
C ASP A 204 0.21 -4.31 -20.88
N ALA A 205 -0.29 -4.14 -19.65
CA ALA A 205 0.24 -4.88 -18.50
C ALA A 205 -0.09 -6.39 -18.57
N LEU A 206 -1.27 -6.75 -19.08
CA LEU A 206 -1.66 -8.15 -19.28
C LEU A 206 -0.89 -8.81 -20.44
N SER A 207 -0.61 -8.09 -21.52
CA SER A 207 0.21 -8.60 -22.63
C SER A 207 1.70 -8.71 -22.26
N ALA A 208 2.24 -7.80 -21.43
CA ALA A 208 3.61 -7.89 -20.92
C ALA A 208 3.82 -9.07 -19.94
N VAL A 209 2.83 -9.38 -19.10
CA VAL A 209 2.86 -10.55 -18.19
C VAL A 209 2.71 -11.86 -18.97
N SER A 210 1.90 -11.88 -20.03
CA SER A 210 1.76 -13.05 -20.92
C SER A 210 3.03 -13.32 -21.74
N ALA A 211 3.71 -12.27 -22.22
CA ALA A 211 4.95 -12.39 -23.00
C ALA A 211 6.14 -12.92 -22.16
N HIS A 212 6.24 -12.53 -20.88
CA HIS A 212 7.30 -13.02 -20.00
C HIS A 212 7.05 -14.43 -19.43
N GLY A 213 5.82 -14.94 -19.46
CA GLY A 213 5.49 -16.29 -18.97
C GLY A 213 5.73 -17.43 -19.96
N VAL A 214 5.86 -17.15 -21.27
CA VAL A 214 5.88 -18.18 -22.32
C VAL A 214 7.25 -18.28 -23.05
N GLY A 215 8.16 -17.35 -22.81
CA GLY A 215 9.47 -17.29 -23.50
C GLY A 215 10.53 -18.30 -23.04
N ALA A 216 10.33 -19.04 -21.95
CA ALA A 216 11.36 -19.93 -21.39
C ALA A 216 11.42 -21.34 -22.01
N MET A 217 10.68 -21.62 -23.10
CA MET A 217 10.59 -22.97 -23.67
C MET A 217 10.75 -23.04 -25.20
N ARG A 218 11.81 -22.45 -25.75
CA ARG A 218 12.36 -22.84 -27.07
C ARG A 218 13.89 -22.78 -27.10
N ARG A 219 14.54 -23.95 -27.19
CA ARG A 219 15.80 -24.08 -27.95
C ARG A 219 15.49 -23.83 -29.43
N PRO A 220 16.38 -23.14 -30.17
CA PRO A 220 17.31 -23.83 -31.07
C PRO A 220 18.74 -23.25 -30.93
N GLU A 221 19.79 -24.07 -30.93
CA GLU A 221 20.54 -24.55 -32.10
C GLU A 221 21.52 -23.53 -32.68
N GLN A 222 22.71 -24.03 -33.00
CA GLN A 222 24.00 -23.37 -33.15
C GLN A 222 24.08 -22.40 -34.33
N THR A 223 24.90 -21.35 -34.19
CA THR A 223 26.00 -20.98 -35.12
C THR A 223 26.56 -19.60 -34.75
N GLY A 224 27.89 -19.43 -34.78
CA GLY A 224 28.53 -18.11 -34.72
C GLY A 224 29.69 -18.01 -33.75
N SER A 225 30.89 -18.25 -34.26
CA SER A 225 32.19 -18.03 -33.62
C SER A 225 32.39 -16.60 -33.11
N VAL A 226 32.68 -16.43 -31.82
CA VAL A 226 33.33 -15.22 -31.27
C VAL A 226 34.37 -15.65 -30.23
N THR A 227 35.57 -15.13 -30.40
CA THR A 227 36.81 -15.40 -29.66
C THR A 227 36.75 -14.98 -28.18
N PRO A 228 37.52 -15.64 -27.28
CA PRO A 228 37.50 -15.33 -25.85
C PRO A 228 38.31 -14.08 -25.52
N ARG A 229 37.69 -13.11 -24.82
CA ARG A 229 38.42 -12.06 -24.08
C ARG A 229 38.63 -12.51 -22.63
N PRO A 230 39.79 -12.20 -22.02
CA PRO A 230 40.17 -12.73 -20.72
C PRO A 230 39.40 -12.10 -19.55
N LEU A 231 39.23 -12.92 -18.52
CA LEU A 231 38.61 -12.64 -17.22
C LEU A 231 39.19 -11.39 -16.56
N CYS A 232 38.32 -10.45 -16.17
CA CYS A 232 38.70 -9.36 -15.28
C CYS A 232 38.88 -9.89 -13.85
N ASP A 233 40.13 -9.79 -13.41
CA ASP A 233 40.65 -10.07 -12.09
C ASP A 233 40.01 -9.13 -11.03
N TRP A 234 39.35 -9.71 -10.03
CA TRP A 234 38.57 -9.00 -9.01
C TRP A 234 39.42 -8.44 -7.86
N ARG A 235 40.75 -8.59 -7.92
CA ARG A 235 41.65 -8.28 -6.79
C ARG A 235 41.97 -6.79 -6.57
N ASN A 236 41.50 -5.86 -7.40
CA ASN A 236 41.89 -4.43 -7.33
C ASN A 236 40.78 -3.43 -6.98
N VAL A 237 39.61 -3.85 -6.48
CA VAL A 237 38.50 -2.93 -6.14
C VAL A 237 38.46 -2.51 -4.67
N LEU A 238 39.35 -3.01 -3.81
CA LEU A 238 39.35 -2.74 -2.36
C LEU A 238 40.34 -1.65 -1.87
N GLN A 239 40.85 -0.78 -2.74
CA GLN A 239 41.83 0.25 -2.33
C GLN A 239 41.33 1.71 -2.31
N HIS A 240 40.04 1.96 -2.55
CA HIS A 240 39.49 3.33 -2.47
C HIS A 240 38.27 3.42 -1.57
N LEU A 241 38.50 3.25 -0.26
CA LEU A 241 37.63 3.77 0.79
C LEU A 241 38.40 4.88 1.52
N PRO A 242 38.00 6.17 1.40
CA PRO A 242 38.52 7.20 2.27
C PRO A 242 37.85 7.08 3.64
N VAL A 243 38.61 6.56 4.60
CA VAL A 243 38.38 6.76 6.03
C VAL A 243 39.09 8.06 6.40
N SER A 244 38.37 9.07 6.86
CA SER A 244 38.94 10.12 7.70
C SER A 244 37.86 10.72 8.59
N LEU A 245 38.21 10.75 9.88
CA LEU A 245 37.56 11.32 11.07
C LEU A 245 36.66 12.54 10.85
#